data_AF-A0A1A1ZQG2-F1
#
_entry.id   AF-A0A1A1ZQG2-F1
#
_cell.length_a   1.000
_cell.length_b   1.000
_cell.length_c   1.000
_cell.angle_alpha   90.00
_cell.angle_beta   90.00
_cell.angle_gamma   90.00
#
_symmetry.space_group_name_H-M   'P 1'
#
loop_
_entity.id
_entity.type
_entity.pdbx_description
1 polymer ?
#
loop_
_entity_poly.entity_id
_entity_poly.type
_entity_poly.pdbx_seq_one_letter_code
_entity_poly.pdbx_strand_id
1 'polypeptide(L)'
;MLGPSAWAEPADIVDQPAPCWSDQVAVSASPAQGAAGHRGLTLMFTLAGGADPCTLTGYPGVDSGTGGPPIHAQPTPRGYMGGLPAGLDAPPSVTLSLSTQGHAIVEGLGFDADGNACPTYIDLAVSPPDIIQVFTVAATIDACRLEVHPVVAG
;
A
#
# COMPACT_ATOMS: atom_id res chain seq x y z
N MET A 1 16.92 54.35 -26.48
CA MET A 1 17.18 53.60 -25.24
C MET A 1 16.12 52.52 -25.11
N LEU A 2 16.46 51.27 -25.40
CA LEU A 2 15.60 50.10 -25.19
C LEU A 2 15.90 49.58 -23.78
N GLY A 3 14.91 49.59 -22.89
CA GLY A 3 15.03 49.04 -21.54
C GLY A 3 15.08 47.51 -21.58
N PRO A 4 15.76 46.86 -20.62
CA PRO A 4 15.83 45.40 -20.60
C PRO A 4 14.46 44.80 -20.26
N SER A 5 14.06 43.80 -21.05
CA SER A 5 12.94 42.92 -20.73
C SER A 5 13.25 42.17 -19.43
N ALA A 6 12.42 42.37 -18.41
CA ALA A 6 12.39 41.49 -17.25
C ALA A 6 11.75 40.16 -17.69
N TRP A 7 12.54 39.09 -17.73
CA TRP A 7 12.01 37.74 -17.75
C TRP A 7 11.60 37.38 -16.32
N ALA A 8 10.35 37.00 -16.14
CA ALA A 8 9.90 36.40 -14.89
C ALA A 8 10.48 34.98 -14.82
N GLU A 9 11.21 34.67 -13.75
CA GLU A 9 11.58 33.30 -13.42
C GLU A 9 10.30 32.46 -13.25
N PRO A 10 10.28 31.20 -13.75
CA PRO A 10 9.18 30.30 -13.44
C PRO A 10 9.09 30.16 -11.93
N ALA A 11 7.89 30.38 -11.37
CA ALA A 11 7.65 30.07 -9.97
C ALA A 11 8.08 28.62 -9.70
N ASP A 12 8.84 28.43 -8.62
CA ASP A 12 9.31 27.13 -8.15
C ASP A 12 8.20 26.08 -8.33
N ILE A 13 8.49 25.07 -9.15
CA ILE A 13 7.78 23.80 -9.01
C ILE A 13 8.02 23.42 -7.56
N VAL A 14 6.97 23.47 -6.72
CA VAL A 14 7.05 22.98 -5.35
C VAL A 14 7.70 21.60 -5.44
N ASP A 15 8.89 21.47 -4.89
CA ASP A 15 9.75 20.29 -5.00
C ASP A 15 9.00 19.09 -4.39
N GLN A 16 8.18 18.44 -5.20
CA GLN A 16 7.43 17.27 -4.77
C GLN A 16 8.46 16.17 -4.52
N PRO A 17 8.43 15.52 -3.34
CA PRO A 17 9.41 14.50 -3.02
C PRO A 17 9.46 13.43 -4.13
N ALA A 18 10.69 13.04 -4.49
CA ALA A 18 10.91 12.01 -5.50
C ALA A 18 10.19 10.70 -5.14
N PRO A 19 9.86 9.83 -6.11
CA PRO A 19 9.34 8.51 -5.82
C PRO A 19 10.25 7.73 -4.87
N CYS A 20 9.66 6.97 -3.96
CA CYS A 20 10.44 6.14 -3.04
C CYS A 20 11.21 5.06 -3.79
N TRP A 21 12.38 4.71 -3.25
CA TRP A 21 13.22 3.60 -3.71
C TRP A 21 13.49 2.64 -2.54
N SER A 22 13.99 1.45 -2.85
CA SER A 22 13.97 0.27 -1.97
C SER A 22 14.33 0.54 -0.51
N ASP A 23 15.47 1.20 -0.26
CA ASP A 23 16.02 1.33 1.10
C ASP A 23 15.37 2.46 1.92
N GLN A 24 14.41 3.19 1.34
CA GLN A 24 13.70 4.28 2.02
C GLN A 24 12.42 3.85 2.70
N VAL A 25 11.91 2.64 2.45
CA VAL A 25 10.58 2.24 2.92
C VAL A 25 10.70 1.10 3.91
N ALA A 26 10.04 1.26 5.07
CA ALA A 26 9.77 0.18 6.00
C ALA A 26 8.29 -0.21 5.94
N VAL A 27 8.02 -1.51 6.02
CA VAL A 27 6.66 -2.07 5.92
C VAL A 27 6.32 -2.84 7.20
N SER A 28 5.14 -2.59 7.74
CA SER A 28 4.55 -3.35 8.85
C SER A 28 3.06 -3.61 8.62
N ALA A 29 2.45 -4.48 9.41
CA ALA A 29 1.02 -4.79 9.32
C ALA A 29 0.32 -4.62 10.68
N SER A 30 -0.95 -4.20 10.65
CA SER A 30 -1.85 -4.35 11.79
C SER A 30 -2.25 -5.81 11.98
N PRO A 31 -2.76 -6.20 13.16
CA PRO A 31 -3.52 -7.43 13.30
C PRO A 31 -4.71 -7.47 12.33
N ALA A 32 -5.07 -8.66 11.85
CA ALA A 32 -6.25 -8.82 11.02
C ALA A 32 -7.54 -8.64 11.83
N GLN A 33 -8.52 -8.04 11.18
CA GLN A 33 -9.88 -7.84 11.66
C GLN A 33 -10.84 -8.55 10.72
N GLY A 34 -12.07 -8.83 11.18
CA GLY A 34 -13.05 -9.52 10.36
C GLY A 34 -14.45 -8.97 10.53
N ALA A 35 -15.18 -8.93 9.42
CA ALA A 35 -16.58 -8.54 9.37
C ALA A 35 -17.26 -9.18 8.15
N ALA A 36 -18.48 -9.70 8.35
CA ALA A 36 -19.28 -10.36 7.31
C ALA A 36 -18.54 -11.43 6.48
N GLY A 37 -17.58 -12.14 7.09
CA GLY A 37 -16.78 -13.16 6.40
C GLY A 37 -15.47 -12.64 5.80
N HIS A 38 -15.36 -11.33 5.59
CA HIS A 38 -14.12 -10.70 5.18
C HIS A 38 -13.09 -10.75 6.30
N ARG A 39 -11.83 -10.74 5.91
CA ARG A 39 -10.66 -10.51 6.75
C ARG A 39 -9.94 -9.31 6.15
N GLY A 40 -9.43 -8.42 6.99
CA GLY A 40 -8.64 -7.30 6.51
C GLY A 40 -7.57 -6.91 7.50
N LEU A 41 -6.43 -6.47 6.96
CA LEU A 41 -5.36 -5.86 7.71
C LEU A 41 -4.86 -4.62 6.98
N THR A 42 -4.24 -3.72 7.73
CA THR A 42 -3.63 -2.51 7.18
C THR A 42 -2.13 -2.71 7.11
N LEU A 43 -1.59 -2.64 5.89
CA LEU A 43 -0.16 -2.43 5.65
C LEU A 43 0.17 -0.97 5.89
N MET A 44 1.21 -0.72 6.67
CA MET A 44 1.76 0.60 6.97
C MET A 44 3.13 0.73 6.29
N PHE A 45 3.26 1.76 5.46
CA PHE A 45 4.48 2.16 4.78
C PHE A 45 5.02 3.43 5.44
N THR A 46 6.24 3.36 5.94
CA THR A 46 6.90 4.46 6.65
C THR A 46 8.29 4.69 6.06
N LEU A 47 8.88 5.86 6.32
CA LEU A 47 10.29 6.06 6.00
C LEU A 47 11.15 5.13 6.87
N ALA A 48 12.06 4.42 6.23
CA ALA A 48 13.17 3.78 6.92
C ALA A 48 14.03 4.85 7.61
N GLY A 49 14.61 4.51 8.76
CA GLY A 49 15.30 5.47 9.62
C GLY A 49 16.38 6.27 8.87
N GLY A 50 16.22 7.59 8.82
CA GLY A 50 17.17 8.51 8.18
C GLY A 50 16.99 8.72 6.68
N ALA A 51 15.95 8.15 6.06
CA ALA A 51 15.60 8.43 4.67
C ALA A 51 14.98 9.84 4.50
N ASP A 52 15.25 10.46 3.36
CA ASP A 52 14.56 11.68 2.94
C ASP A 52 13.09 11.38 2.57
N PRO A 53 12.18 12.37 2.69
CA PRO A 53 10.82 12.25 2.20
C PRO A 53 10.75 11.78 0.75
N CYS A 54 9.76 10.94 0.47
CA CYS A 54 9.55 10.36 -0.86
C CYS A 54 8.06 10.09 -1.10
N THR A 55 7.67 9.77 -2.33
CA THR A 55 6.28 9.48 -2.68
C THR A 55 6.04 8.02 -3.06
N LEU A 56 4.90 7.48 -2.61
CA LEU A 56 4.33 6.20 -3.07
C LEU A 56 3.03 6.46 -3.82
N THR A 57 2.79 5.73 -4.91
CA THR A 57 1.53 5.81 -5.68
C THR A 57 1.20 4.42 -6.21
N GLY A 58 -0.06 4.01 -6.15
CA GLY A 58 -0.50 2.74 -6.71
C GLY A 58 -0.76 1.66 -5.67
N TYR A 59 -0.64 0.40 -6.08
CA TYR A 59 -0.97 -0.79 -5.29
C TYR A 59 0.31 -1.50 -4.86
N PRO A 60 0.47 -1.90 -3.59
CA PRO A 60 1.54 -2.81 -3.23
C PRO A 60 1.28 -4.19 -3.83
N GLY A 61 2.35 -4.88 -4.20
CA GLY A 61 2.29 -6.32 -4.47
C GLY A 61 2.17 -7.06 -3.16
N VAL A 62 1.26 -8.03 -3.07
CA VAL A 62 1.07 -8.85 -1.87
C VAL A 62 0.87 -10.30 -2.29
N ASP A 63 1.76 -11.16 -1.80
CA ASP A 63 1.64 -12.60 -1.88
C ASP A 63 1.48 -13.17 -0.48
N SER A 64 0.71 -14.25 -0.35
CA SER A 64 0.72 -15.03 0.89
C SER A 64 2.07 -15.72 1.07
N GLY A 65 2.50 -15.86 2.32
CA GLY A 65 3.63 -16.71 2.64
C GLY A 65 3.20 -17.99 3.35
N THR A 66 3.71 -18.22 4.56
CA THR A 66 3.54 -19.51 5.24
C THR A 66 2.11 -19.75 5.70
N GLY A 67 1.51 -20.90 5.37
CA GLY A 67 0.21 -21.33 5.93
C GLY A 67 -0.69 -22.16 5.00
N GLY A 68 -0.50 -22.04 3.70
CA GLY A 68 -1.30 -22.74 2.69
C GLY A 68 -0.68 -22.67 1.31
N PRO A 69 -1.43 -23.04 0.24
CA PRO A 69 -1.01 -22.80 -1.13
C PRO A 69 -0.73 -21.31 -1.37
N PRO A 70 0.23 -20.95 -2.24
CA PRO A 70 0.52 -19.55 -2.54
C PRO A 70 -0.69 -18.89 -3.21
N ILE A 71 -1.08 -17.72 -2.72
CA ILE A 71 -2.11 -16.87 -3.31
C ILE A 71 -1.59 -15.46 -3.50
N HIS A 72 -1.96 -14.85 -4.63
CA HIS A 72 -1.56 -13.51 -5.02
C HIS A 72 -2.74 -12.54 -4.88
N ALA A 73 -2.53 -11.41 -4.23
CA ALA A 73 -3.55 -10.40 -4.05
C ALA A 73 -3.89 -9.70 -5.37
N GLN A 74 -5.19 -9.56 -5.66
CA GLN A 74 -5.66 -8.83 -6.84
C GLN A 74 -5.77 -7.33 -6.53
N PRO A 75 -5.12 -6.45 -7.31
CA PRO A 75 -5.30 -5.01 -7.19
C PRO A 75 -6.77 -4.64 -7.41
N THR A 76 -7.39 -4.09 -6.38
CA THR A 76 -8.83 -3.76 -6.40
C THR A 76 -9.01 -2.35 -5.85
N PRO A 77 -9.62 -1.41 -6.58
CA PRO A 77 -9.76 -0.03 -6.10
C PRO A 77 -10.48 0.08 -4.76
N ARG A 78 -11.48 -0.80 -4.55
CA ARG A 78 -12.43 -0.76 -3.44
C ARG A 78 -12.92 -2.17 -3.10
N GLY A 79 -13.10 -2.45 -1.83
CA GLY A 79 -13.60 -3.71 -1.29
C GLY A 79 -14.46 -3.49 -0.05
N TYR A 80 -14.83 -4.56 0.64
CA TYR A 80 -15.64 -4.48 1.84
C TYR A 80 -14.86 -3.82 3.00
N MET A 81 -13.57 -4.12 3.10
CA MET A 81 -12.68 -3.65 4.15
C MET A 81 -12.16 -2.23 3.87
N GLY A 82 -12.27 -1.71 2.65
CA GLY A 82 -11.99 -0.32 2.34
C GLY A 82 -11.45 -0.09 0.93
N GLY A 83 -10.43 0.75 0.83
CA GLY A 83 -9.84 1.22 -0.43
C GLY A 83 -10.21 2.67 -0.74
N LEU A 84 -10.28 3.00 -2.03
CA LEU A 84 -10.53 4.38 -2.48
C LEU A 84 -11.94 4.86 -2.11
N PRO A 85 -12.12 6.16 -1.86
CA PRO A 85 -13.45 6.75 -1.78
C PRO A 85 -14.29 6.51 -3.04
N ALA A 86 -15.62 6.55 -2.90
CA ALA A 86 -16.53 6.47 -4.03
C ALA A 86 -16.26 7.62 -5.02
N GLY A 87 -16.20 7.30 -6.31
CA GLY A 87 -15.95 8.28 -7.38
C GLY A 87 -14.47 8.56 -7.65
N LEU A 88 -13.54 7.96 -6.90
CA LEU A 88 -12.10 7.98 -7.19
C LEU A 88 -11.63 6.59 -7.63
N ASP A 89 -11.08 6.51 -8.83
CA ASP A 89 -10.54 5.26 -9.40
C ASP A 89 -9.01 5.30 -9.61
N ALA A 90 -8.42 6.50 -9.55
CA ALA A 90 -6.98 6.68 -9.62
C ALA A 90 -6.36 6.65 -8.21
N PRO A 91 -5.33 5.83 -7.97
CA PRO A 91 -4.55 5.88 -6.73
C PRO A 91 -3.95 7.28 -6.50
N PRO A 92 -4.07 7.85 -5.30
CA PRO A 92 -3.42 9.12 -4.99
C PRO A 92 -1.91 8.94 -4.85
N SER A 93 -1.17 10.05 -4.97
CA SER A 93 0.23 10.10 -4.57
C SER A 93 0.33 10.45 -3.08
N VAL A 94 1.07 9.63 -2.34
CA VAL A 94 1.23 9.72 -0.88
C VAL A 94 2.67 10.06 -0.55
N THR A 95 2.88 11.19 0.13
CA THR A 95 4.20 11.57 0.64
C THR A 95 4.48 10.86 1.97
N LEU A 96 5.55 10.07 2.01
CA LEU A 96 6.13 9.56 3.24
C LEU A 96 7.07 10.60 3.85
N SER A 97 6.93 10.85 5.14
CA SER A 97 7.76 11.78 5.90
C SER A 97 7.93 11.29 7.34
N LEU A 98 8.66 12.03 8.17
CA LEU A 98 8.74 11.72 9.61
C LEU A 98 7.38 11.82 10.33
N SER A 99 6.42 12.54 9.76
CA SER A 99 5.08 12.75 10.33
C SER A 99 3.95 12.12 9.51
N THR A 100 4.27 11.49 8.38
CA THR A 100 3.25 11.00 7.44
C THR A 100 3.63 9.60 6.96
N GLN A 101 2.64 8.71 6.97
CA GLN A 101 2.77 7.34 6.53
C GLN A 101 1.73 7.03 5.45
N GLY A 102 2.01 6.03 4.63
CA GLY A 102 1.06 5.48 3.67
C GLY A 102 0.42 4.21 4.22
N HIS A 103 -0.85 4.00 3.93
CA HIS A 103 -1.60 2.80 4.30
C HIS A 103 -2.16 2.12 3.06
N ALA A 104 -2.14 0.78 3.04
CA ALA A 104 -2.92 -0.01 2.10
C ALA A 104 -3.65 -1.11 2.86
N ILE A 105 -4.87 -1.43 2.43
CA ILE A 105 -5.64 -2.51 3.03
C ILE A 105 -5.46 -3.77 2.20
N VAL A 106 -5.14 -4.87 2.86
CA VAL A 106 -5.22 -6.23 2.28
C VAL A 106 -6.51 -6.85 2.77
N GLU A 107 -7.32 -7.31 1.84
CA GLU A 107 -8.63 -7.92 2.09
C GLU A 107 -8.64 -9.37 1.64
N GLY A 108 -9.29 -10.24 2.40
CA GLY A 108 -9.49 -11.64 2.06
C GLY A 108 -10.86 -12.14 2.50
N LEU A 109 -11.21 -13.35 2.07
CA LEU A 109 -12.38 -14.08 2.57
C LEU A 109 -11.92 -15.26 3.41
N GLY A 110 -12.48 -15.37 4.62
CA GLY A 110 -12.16 -16.46 5.56
C GLY A 110 -12.83 -17.79 5.24
N PHE A 111 -13.67 -17.85 4.20
CA PHE A 111 -14.28 -19.08 3.71
C PHE A 111 -14.31 -19.13 2.17
N ASP A 112 -14.34 -20.35 1.63
CA ASP A 112 -14.47 -20.61 0.20
C ASP A 112 -15.93 -20.56 -0.28
N ALA A 113 -16.15 -20.83 -1.57
CA ALA A 113 -17.49 -20.82 -2.17
C ALA A 113 -18.44 -21.89 -1.62
N ASP A 114 -17.90 -22.97 -1.04
CA ASP A 114 -18.65 -24.06 -0.42
C ASP A 114 -18.88 -23.83 1.09
N GLY A 115 -18.34 -22.74 1.63
CA GLY A 115 -18.44 -22.35 3.04
C GLY A 115 -17.39 -23.00 3.95
N ASN A 116 -16.38 -23.67 3.41
CA ASN A 116 -15.29 -24.23 4.21
C ASN A 116 -14.34 -23.13 4.65
N ALA A 117 -13.72 -23.30 5.82
CA ALA A 117 -12.72 -22.37 6.31
C ALA A 117 -11.48 -22.34 5.39
N CYS A 118 -10.96 -21.15 5.15
CA CYS A 118 -9.74 -20.96 4.39
C CYS A 118 -8.48 -21.26 5.21
N PRO A 119 -7.33 -21.52 4.56
CA PRO A 119 -6.04 -21.58 5.24
C PRO A 119 -5.71 -20.28 5.98
N THR A 120 -5.00 -20.42 7.10
CA THR A 120 -4.45 -19.30 7.87
C THR A 120 -3.00 -19.09 7.49
N TYR A 121 -2.67 -17.91 6.96
CA TYR A 121 -1.29 -17.49 6.73
C TYR A 121 -0.75 -16.74 7.95
N ILE A 122 0.56 -16.83 8.19
CA ILE A 122 1.24 -16.18 9.32
C ILE A 122 2.21 -15.06 8.91
N ASP A 123 2.44 -14.92 7.61
CA ASP A 123 3.22 -13.85 7.02
C ASP A 123 2.74 -13.55 5.59
N LEU A 124 3.10 -12.36 5.11
CA LEU A 124 2.88 -11.89 3.76
C LEU A 124 4.22 -11.48 3.15
N ALA A 125 4.40 -11.73 1.85
CA ALA A 125 5.45 -11.14 1.06
C ALA A 125 4.91 -9.87 0.39
N VAL A 126 5.44 -8.71 0.76
CA VAL A 126 4.92 -7.39 0.36
C VAL A 126 5.97 -6.61 -0.40
N SER A 127 5.64 -6.13 -1.59
CA SER A 127 6.44 -5.14 -2.33
C SER A 127 5.71 -3.79 -2.35
N PRO A 128 6.33 -2.69 -1.87
CA PRO A 128 5.72 -1.37 -2.04
C PRO A 128 5.47 -1.05 -3.52
N PRO A 129 4.54 -0.14 -3.84
CA PRO A 129 4.27 0.23 -5.23
C PRO A 129 5.54 0.68 -5.96
N ASP A 130 5.75 0.16 -7.17
CA ASP A 130 6.88 0.46 -8.06
C ASP A 130 8.29 0.22 -7.46
N ILE A 131 8.37 -0.54 -6.36
CA ILE A 131 9.62 -0.96 -5.71
C ILE A 131 9.79 -2.47 -5.83
N ILE A 132 10.94 -2.93 -6.30
CA ILE A 132 11.24 -4.36 -6.51
C ILE A 132 11.56 -5.13 -5.21
N GLN A 133 11.87 -4.42 -4.12
CA GLN A 133 12.16 -5.02 -2.83
C GLN A 133 10.91 -5.69 -2.25
N VAL A 134 11.06 -6.93 -1.81
CA VAL A 134 10.02 -7.70 -1.11
C VAL A 134 10.35 -7.76 0.37
N PHE A 135 9.37 -7.47 1.21
CA PHE A 135 9.43 -7.53 2.66
C PHE A 135 8.60 -8.71 3.15
N THR A 136 9.18 -9.55 4.00
CA THR A 136 8.39 -10.54 4.76
C THR A 136 7.78 -9.83 5.96
N VAL A 137 6.46 -9.69 5.95
CA VAL A 137 5.69 -8.97 6.97
C VAL A 137 4.93 -10.00 7.81
N ALA A 138 5.24 -10.08 9.10
CA ALA A 138 4.51 -10.94 10.02
C ALA A 138 3.06 -10.45 10.14
N ALA A 139 2.10 -11.30 9.78
CA ALA A 139 0.69 -10.97 9.74
C ALA A 139 -0.15 -12.26 9.67
N THR A 140 -1.12 -12.40 10.56
CA THR A 140 -2.02 -13.56 10.53
C THR A 140 -3.32 -13.23 9.79
N ILE A 141 -3.66 -13.97 8.75
CA ILE A 141 -4.90 -13.78 7.98
C ILE A 141 -5.44 -15.11 7.42
N ASP A 142 -6.74 -15.34 7.56
CA ASP A 142 -7.43 -16.46 6.91
C ASP A 142 -7.89 -16.03 5.52
N ALA A 143 -7.45 -16.72 4.46
CA ALA A 143 -7.80 -16.31 3.11
C ALA A 143 -7.74 -17.45 2.08
N CYS A 144 -8.77 -17.57 1.25
CA CYS A 144 -8.71 -18.41 0.03
C CYS A 144 -8.33 -17.57 -1.20
N ARG A 145 -8.50 -16.25 -1.10
CA ARG A 145 -8.13 -15.24 -2.09
C ARG A 145 -7.78 -13.96 -1.35
N LEU A 146 -6.92 -13.14 -1.95
CA LEU A 146 -6.56 -11.83 -1.45
C LEU A 146 -6.90 -10.77 -2.50
N GLU A 147 -7.26 -9.60 -2.00
CA GLU A 147 -7.37 -8.34 -2.70
C GLU A 147 -6.45 -7.34 -2.01
N VAL A 148 -5.94 -6.38 -2.75
CA VAL A 148 -5.13 -5.30 -2.19
C VAL A 148 -5.62 -3.98 -2.75
N HIS A 149 -5.77 -3.01 -1.84
CA HIS A 149 -6.22 -1.66 -2.15
C HIS A 149 -5.03 -0.71 -2.34
N PRO A 150 -5.20 0.42 -3.04
CA PRO A 150 -4.08 1.30 -3.30
C PRO A 150 -3.62 2.01 -2.02
N VAL A 151 -2.37 2.46 -2.03
CA VAL A 151 -1.81 3.25 -0.94
C VAL A 151 -2.54 4.59 -0.84
N VAL A 152 -2.98 4.93 0.37
CA VAL A 152 -3.59 6.23 0.73
C VAL A 152 -2.82 6.84 1.91
N ALA A 153 -2.97 8.15 2.12
CA ALA A 153 -2.40 8.79 3.30
C ALA A 153 -3.10 8.29 4.58
N GLY A 154 -2.30 7.96 5.60
CA GLY A 154 -2.77 7.45 6.89
C GLY A 154 -2.96 8.49 7.98
#